data_AF-A0A5C5CVF6-F1
#
_entry.id   AF-A0A5C5CVF6-F1
#
_cell.length_a   1.000
_cell.length_b   1.000
_cell.length_c   1.000
_cell.angle_alpha   90.00
_cell.angle_beta   90.00
_cell.angle_gamma   90.00
#
_symmetry.space_group_name_H-M   'P 1'
#
loop_
_entity.id
_entity.type
_entity.pdbx_description
1 polymer ?
#
loop_
_entity_poly.entity_id
_entity_poly.type
_entity_poly.pdbx_seq_one_letter_code
_entity_poly.pdbx_strand_id
1 'polypeptide(L)'
;MQTDELKLLEKLIDVIEQDVIPLTERGVAEGNKVFGAALLRKSDLSLVLAETNNETENPLWHGEVHTLKRFYEMPENGRPDPKDMVFLSTHEPCSMCLSAITWSGFDNFYYLFSHEDSRDAFSIPHDLKILKEVFTLEPGGYNRDNAFWHSHSIPKMVASLPDADRSRLGKRLDAIFAQYDELSRTYQASKDGNAIPLN
;
A
#
# COMPACT_ATOMS: atom_id res chain seq x y z
N MET A 1 -23.98 0.36 8.77
CA MET A 1 -22.90 -0.65 8.89
C MET A 1 -22.47 -1.17 7.52
N GLN A 2 -23.27 -1.96 6.79
CA GLN A 2 -22.85 -2.48 5.47
C GLN A 2 -22.67 -1.39 4.39
N THR A 3 -23.44 -0.31 4.45
CA THR A 3 -23.35 0.81 3.48
C THR A 3 -22.10 1.67 3.65
N ASP A 4 -21.62 1.87 4.87
CA ASP A 4 -20.44 2.73 5.11
C ASP A 4 -19.14 1.99 4.76
N GLU A 5 -19.10 0.69 5.05
CA GLU A 5 -18.02 -0.19 4.61
C GLU A 5 -17.95 -0.30 3.08
N LEU A 6 -19.09 -0.45 2.40
CA LEU A 6 -19.13 -0.46 0.94
C LEU A 6 -18.60 0.85 0.34
N LYS A 7 -19.05 2.00 0.85
CA LYS A 7 -18.56 3.32 0.41
C LYS A 7 -17.05 3.47 0.62
N LEU A 8 -16.55 3.00 1.76
CA LEU A 8 -15.12 2.99 2.04
C LEU A 8 -14.37 2.16 1.00
N LEU A 9 -14.79 0.91 0.77
CA LEU A 9 -14.13 0.03 -0.22
C LEU A 9 -14.16 0.61 -1.63
N GLU A 10 -15.30 1.15 -2.06
CA GLU A 10 -15.40 1.85 -3.34
C GLU A 10 -14.39 2.98 -3.44
N LYS A 11 -14.28 3.80 -2.40
CA LYS A 11 -13.38 4.94 -2.41
C LYS A 11 -11.90 4.54 -2.36
N LEU A 12 -11.55 3.49 -1.60
CA LEU A 12 -10.18 2.96 -1.58
C LEU A 12 -9.78 2.41 -2.96
N ILE A 13 -10.68 1.67 -3.61
CA ILE A 13 -10.44 1.14 -4.96
C ILE A 13 -10.34 2.30 -5.98
N ASP A 14 -11.23 3.30 -5.89
CA ASP A 14 -11.16 4.50 -6.75
C ASP A 14 -9.80 5.21 -6.63
N VAL A 15 -9.29 5.39 -5.40
CA VAL A 15 -8.00 6.06 -5.16
C VAL A 15 -6.83 5.23 -5.71
N ILE A 16 -6.87 3.89 -5.60
CA ILE A 16 -5.85 3.05 -6.23
C ILE A 16 -5.87 3.27 -7.75
N GLU A 17 -7.04 3.15 -8.38
CA GLU A 17 -7.17 3.26 -9.84
C GLU A 17 -6.81 4.63 -10.39
N GLN A 18 -7.28 5.70 -9.75
CA GLN A 18 -7.25 7.05 -10.31
C GLN A 18 -6.04 7.86 -9.86
N ASP A 19 -5.49 7.56 -8.69
CA ASP A 19 -4.43 8.38 -8.09
C ASP A 19 -3.11 7.59 -7.97
N VAL A 20 -3.15 6.39 -7.39
CA VAL A 20 -1.91 5.64 -7.07
C VAL A 20 -1.31 4.95 -8.30
N ILE A 21 -2.13 4.30 -9.15
CA ILE A 21 -1.64 3.60 -10.35
C ILE A 21 -0.94 4.57 -11.32
N PRO A 22 -1.51 5.74 -11.68
CA PRO A 22 -0.84 6.67 -12.59
C PRO A 22 0.48 7.22 -12.05
N LEU A 23 0.62 7.37 -10.72
CA LEU A 23 1.89 7.71 -10.08
C LEU A 23 2.89 6.56 -10.22
N THR A 24 2.43 5.34 -9.95
CA THR A 24 3.24 4.12 -10.01
C THR A 24 3.73 3.83 -11.43
N GLU A 25 2.90 4.04 -12.46
CA GLU A 25 3.29 3.95 -13.88
C GLU A 25 4.51 4.83 -14.19
N ARG A 26 4.48 6.09 -13.73
CA ARG A 26 5.61 7.02 -13.90
C ARG A 26 6.83 6.57 -13.10
N GLY A 27 6.64 6.19 -11.84
CA GLY A 27 7.73 5.72 -10.98
C GLY A 27 8.44 4.49 -11.56
N VAL A 28 7.68 3.54 -12.12
CA VAL A 28 8.23 2.35 -12.79
C VAL A 28 9.01 2.73 -14.06
N ALA A 29 8.50 3.66 -14.87
CA ALA A 29 9.23 4.16 -16.02
C ALA A 29 10.55 4.84 -15.64
N GLU A 30 10.64 5.40 -14.43
CA GLU A 30 11.84 5.98 -13.83
C GLU A 30 12.73 4.95 -13.10
N GLY A 31 12.30 3.69 -13.00
CA GLY A 31 13.08 2.59 -12.44
C GLY A 31 12.79 2.26 -10.97
N ASN A 32 11.70 2.78 -10.40
CA ASN A 32 11.24 2.46 -9.04
C ASN A 32 10.26 1.26 -9.04
N LYS A 33 10.17 0.55 -7.91
CA LYS A 33 9.21 -0.55 -7.69
C LYS A 33 7.75 -0.10 -7.76
N VAL A 34 6.88 -1.09 -7.92
CA VAL A 34 5.43 -0.96 -8.09
C VAL A 34 4.66 -0.66 -6.78
N PHE A 35 5.30 -0.11 -5.75
CA PHE A 35 4.67 0.09 -4.44
C PHE A 35 4.16 1.50 -4.28
N GLY A 36 2.91 1.68 -3.83
CA GLY A 36 2.32 3.00 -3.62
C GLY A 36 1.41 3.06 -2.41
N ALA A 37 1.12 4.28 -1.95
CA ALA A 37 0.27 4.53 -0.81
C ALA A 37 -0.45 5.87 -0.91
N ALA A 38 -1.53 6.01 -0.16
CA ALA A 38 -2.36 7.20 -0.09
C ALA A 38 -2.94 7.42 1.31
N LEU A 39 -3.27 8.67 1.60
CA LEU A 39 -3.87 9.10 2.86
C LEU A 39 -5.22 9.74 2.56
N LEU A 40 -6.28 9.27 3.23
CA LEU A 40 -7.64 9.80 3.08
C LEU A 40 -8.16 10.29 4.43
N ARG A 41 -9.03 11.29 4.46
CA ARG A 41 -9.72 11.69 5.71
C ARG A 41 -10.79 10.67 6.07
N LYS A 42 -10.88 10.26 7.34
CA LYS A 42 -11.97 9.37 7.81
C LYS A 42 -13.35 10.01 7.71
N SER A 43 -13.43 11.33 7.88
CA SER A 43 -14.70 12.06 7.97
C SER A 43 -15.51 12.03 6.67
N ASP A 44 -14.83 12.09 5.53
CA ASP A 44 -15.46 12.23 4.20
C ASP A 44 -14.77 11.43 3.09
N LEU A 45 -13.72 10.67 3.43
CA LEU A 45 -12.91 9.89 2.50
C LEU A 45 -12.27 10.71 1.37
N SER A 46 -12.11 12.02 1.58
CA SER A 46 -11.36 12.87 0.65
C SER A 46 -9.88 12.47 0.67
N LEU A 47 -9.28 12.40 -0.53
CA LEU A 47 -7.86 12.15 -0.69
C LEU A 47 -7.07 13.37 -0.20
N VAL A 48 -6.09 13.13 0.67
CA VAL A 48 -5.15 14.14 1.18
C VAL A 48 -3.86 14.10 0.36
N LEU A 49 -3.33 12.90 0.13
CA LEU A 49 -2.05 12.68 -0.54
C LEU A 49 -2.01 11.27 -1.14
N ALA A 50 -1.42 11.12 -2.31
CA ALA A 50 -1.03 9.83 -2.89
C ALA A 50 0.41 9.94 -3.37
N GLU A 51 1.23 8.92 -3.11
CA GLU A 51 2.62 8.83 -3.53
C GLU A 51 2.98 7.38 -3.90
N THR A 52 4.10 7.21 -4.59
CA THR A 52 4.64 5.90 -4.97
C THR A 52 6.09 5.75 -4.52
N ASN A 53 6.68 4.57 -4.71
CA ASN A 53 8.05 4.25 -4.39
C ASN A 53 9.02 5.22 -5.09
N ASN A 54 10.07 5.64 -4.37
CA ASN A 54 11.14 6.48 -4.88
C ASN A 54 12.51 5.95 -4.42
N GLU A 55 12.69 4.62 -4.53
CA GLU A 55 13.88 3.93 -4.06
C GLU A 55 15.17 4.29 -4.81
N THR A 56 15.03 4.80 -6.04
CA THR A 56 16.16 5.29 -6.84
C THR A 56 16.82 6.50 -6.22
N GLU A 57 16.08 7.34 -5.48
CA GLU A 57 16.63 8.43 -4.68
C GLU A 57 17.19 7.93 -3.34
N ASN A 58 16.45 7.05 -2.66
CA ASN A 58 16.87 6.44 -1.39
C ASN A 58 16.15 5.10 -1.19
N PRO A 59 16.86 3.99 -0.91
CA PRO A 59 16.26 2.67 -0.76
C PRO A 59 15.19 2.58 0.34
N LEU A 60 15.14 3.52 1.28
CA LEU A 60 14.11 3.59 2.32
C LEU A 60 12.78 4.19 1.84
N TRP A 61 12.75 4.85 0.68
CA TRP A 61 11.55 5.47 0.10
C TRP A 61 10.65 4.43 -0.58
N HIS A 62 10.24 3.43 0.20
CA HIS A 62 9.08 2.59 -0.10
C HIS A 62 7.83 3.45 -0.23
N GLY A 63 6.79 2.97 -0.93
CA GLY A 63 5.58 3.76 -1.17
C GLY A 63 5.02 4.38 0.12
N GLU A 64 4.92 3.60 1.19
CA GLU A 64 4.40 4.03 2.49
C GLU A 64 5.31 5.07 3.17
N VAL A 65 6.63 4.83 3.20
CA VAL A 65 7.58 5.75 3.84
C VAL A 65 7.72 7.04 3.03
N HIS A 66 7.65 6.95 1.70
CA HIS A 66 7.68 8.12 0.82
C HIS A 66 6.40 8.94 1.00
N THR A 67 5.21 8.33 1.05
CA THR A 67 3.96 9.02 1.40
C THR A 67 4.08 9.74 2.74
N LEU A 68 4.64 9.07 3.77
CA LEU A 68 4.86 9.70 5.08
C LEU A 68 5.84 10.87 5.00
N LYS A 69 6.97 10.75 4.28
CA LYS A 69 7.92 11.85 4.07
C LYS A 69 7.22 13.06 3.46
N ARG A 70 6.48 12.86 2.37
CA ARG A 70 5.76 13.92 1.64
C ARG A 70 4.64 14.53 2.50
N PHE A 71 3.98 13.72 3.31
CA PHE A 71 3.00 14.18 4.30
C PHE A 71 3.64 15.07 5.37
N TYR A 72 4.81 14.71 5.89
CA TYR A 72 5.51 15.50 6.91
C TYR A 72 6.21 16.75 6.36
N GLU A 73 6.38 16.87 5.04
CA GLU A 73 6.80 18.09 4.35
C GLU A 73 5.66 19.12 4.16
N MET A 74 4.40 18.71 4.35
CA MET A 74 3.27 19.65 4.34
C MET A 74 3.38 20.65 5.51
N PRO A 75 2.89 21.90 5.36
CA PRO A 75 2.86 22.87 6.44
C PRO A 75 2.08 22.35 7.65
N GLU A 76 2.68 22.47 8.85
CA GLU A 76 2.12 21.92 10.10
C GLU A 76 0.67 22.35 10.35
N ASN A 77 0.36 23.64 10.16
CA ASN A 77 -0.97 24.19 10.40
C ASN A 77 -2.07 23.69 9.44
N GLY A 78 -1.70 23.02 8.34
CA GLY A 78 -2.64 22.45 7.37
C GLY A 78 -2.63 20.93 7.31
N ARG A 79 -1.73 20.29 8.06
CA ARG A 79 -1.54 18.84 8.05
C ARG A 79 -2.56 18.17 8.99
N PRO A 80 -3.41 17.24 8.49
CA PRO A 80 -4.37 16.51 9.32
C PRO A 80 -3.71 15.69 10.44
N ASP A 81 -4.46 15.40 11.51
CA ASP A 81 -4.01 14.42 12.50
C ASP A 81 -4.03 13.00 11.88
N PRO A 82 -2.95 12.21 11.99
CA PRO A 82 -2.91 10.81 11.57
C PRO A 82 -4.07 9.95 12.07
N LYS A 83 -4.59 10.22 13.28
CA LYS A 83 -5.75 9.50 13.84
C LYS A 83 -7.07 9.81 13.14
N ASP A 84 -7.14 10.91 12.40
CA ASP A 84 -8.31 11.28 11.59
C ASP A 84 -8.19 10.76 10.14
N MET A 85 -7.19 9.94 9.85
CA MET A 85 -6.90 9.48 8.49
C MET A 85 -6.95 7.96 8.31
N VAL A 86 -7.28 7.56 7.10
CA VAL A 86 -7.12 6.20 6.59
C VAL A 86 -5.78 6.10 5.88
N PHE A 87 -4.94 5.17 6.31
CA PHE A 87 -3.72 4.84 5.59
C PHE A 87 -4.02 3.74 4.56
N LEU A 88 -3.83 4.03 3.28
CA LEU A 88 -4.03 3.08 2.19
C LEU A 88 -2.66 2.71 1.61
N SER A 89 -2.35 1.43 1.54
CA SER A 89 -1.17 0.90 0.87
C SER A 89 -1.59 -0.03 -0.26
N THR A 90 -0.88 -0.06 -1.37
CA THR A 90 -1.17 -1.05 -2.42
C THR A 90 -0.69 -2.43 -2.01
N HIS A 91 0.43 -2.53 -1.30
CA HIS A 91 0.96 -3.80 -0.82
C HIS A 91 0.97 -3.84 0.71
N GLU A 92 0.87 -5.04 1.28
CA GLU A 92 0.92 -5.25 2.72
C GLU A 92 2.27 -4.72 3.23
N PRO A 93 2.28 -3.75 4.17
CA PRO A 93 3.53 -3.08 4.50
C PRO A 93 4.59 -4.00 5.10
N CYS A 94 5.84 -3.81 4.69
CA CYS A 94 6.97 -4.55 5.26
C CYS A 94 7.29 -4.09 6.70
N SER A 95 8.16 -4.82 7.41
CA SER A 95 8.53 -4.52 8.81
C SER A 95 8.95 -3.06 9.08
N MET A 96 9.67 -2.44 8.13
CA MET A 96 10.04 -1.02 8.20
C MET A 96 8.81 -0.12 8.08
N CYS A 97 7.98 -0.33 7.06
CA CYS A 97 6.78 0.47 6.82
C CYS A 97 5.75 0.33 7.95
N LEU A 98 5.55 -0.89 8.48
CA LEU A 98 4.72 -1.12 9.67
C LEU A 98 5.19 -0.29 10.87
N SER A 99 6.50 -0.25 11.10
CA SER A 99 7.08 0.57 12.16
C SER A 99 6.89 2.07 11.88
N ALA A 100 7.06 2.50 10.63
CA ALA A 100 6.88 3.90 10.24
C ALA A 100 5.44 4.39 10.42
N ILE A 101 4.45 3.57 10.02
CA ILE A 101 3.01 3.83 10.24
C ILE A 101 2.72 3.98 11.74
N THR A 102 3.26 3.05 12.54
CA THR A 102 3.12 3.06 14.01
C THR A 102 3.66 4.35 14.63
N TRP A 103 4.91 4.72 14.30
CA TRP A 103 5.54 5.93 14.81
C TRP A 103 4.87 7.21 14.34
N SER A 104 4.22 7.18 13.17
CA SER A 104 3.50 8.30 12.61
C SER A 104 2.12 8.49 13.25
N GLY A 105 1.65 7.59 14.11
CA GLY A 105 0.44 7.75 14.90
C GLY A 105 -0.86 7.35 14.21
N PHE A 106 -0.80 6.65 13.08
CA PHE A 106 -1.97 6.06 12.43
C PHE A 106 -2.51 4.89 13.26
N ASP A 107 -3.82 4.77 13.34
CA ASP A 107 -4.54 3.73 14.07
C ASP A 107 -5.19 2.67 13.16
N ASN A 108 -4.96 2.77 11.85
CA ASN A 108 -5.45 1.82 10.86
C ASN A 108 -4.58 1.82 9.61
N PHE A 109 -4.62 0.72 8.86
CA PHE A 109 -4.27 0.75 7.45
C PHE A 109 -5.04 -0.30 6.64
N TYR A 110 -5.18 -0.04 5.35
CA TYR A 110 -5.83 -0.89 4.36
C TYR A 110 -4.82 -1.25 3.29
N TYR A 111 -4.83 -2.51 2.85
CA TYR A 111 -3.90 -2.99 1.84
C TYR A 111 -4.57 -3.87 0.78
N LEU A 112 -4.05 -3.81 -0.45
CA LEU A 112 -4.59 -4.55 -1.59
C LEU A 112 -3.90 -5.91 -1.77
N PHE A 113 -2.58 -5.94 -1.99
CA PHE A 113 -1.79 -7.17 -2.17
C PHE A 113 -1.20 -7.65 -0.84
N SER A 114 -1.27 -8.94 -0.54
CA SER A 114 -0.62 -9.52 0.64
C SER A 114 0.89 -9.71 0.45
N HIS A 115 1.63 -10.02 1.51
CA HIS A 115 3.03 -10.45 1.40
C HIS A 115 3.20 -11.72 0.57
N GLU A 116 2.19 -12.61 0.55
CA GLU A 116 2.21 -13.83 -0.25
C GLU A 116 2.10 -13.49 -1.74
N ASP A 117 1.19 -12.58 -2.08
CA ASP A 117 1.08 -12.05 -3.45
C ASP A 117 2.38 -11.33 -3.86
N SER A 118 2.96 -10.54 -2.95
CA SER A 118 4.23 -9.81 -3.14
C SER A 118 5.42 -10.74 -3.40
N ARG A 119 5.51 -11.85 -2.67
CA ARG A 119 6.54 -12.88 -2.86
C ARG A 119 6.37 -13.60 -4.20
N ASP A 120 5.16 -14.06 -4.49
CA ASP A 120 4.92 -15.02 -5.57
C ASP A 120 4.71 -14.33 -6.92
N ALA A 121 4.07 -13.16 -6.97
CA ALA A 121 3.80 -12.42 -8.21
C ALA A 121 4.85 -11.35 -8.53
N PHE A 122 5.54 -10.78 -7.53
CA PHE A 122 6.43 -9.63 -7.75
C PHE A 122 7.92 -9.95 -7.56
N SER A 123 8.28 -11.18 -7.14
CA SER A 123 9.66 -11.63 -6.94
C SER A 123 10.46 -10.74 -5.95
N ILE A 124 9.79 -10.27 -4.88
CA ILE A 124 10.41 -9.45 -3.83
C ILE A 124 10.40 -10.25 -2.52
N PRO A 125 11.33 -11.21 -2.33
CA PRO A 125 11.30 -12.11 -1.17
C PRO A 125 11.89 -11.48 0.11
N HIS A 126 12.51 -10.30 -0.01
CA HIS A 126 13.32 -9.72 1.06
C HIS A 126 12.51 -9.37 2.30
N ASP A 127 11.27 -8.90 2.14
CA ASP A 127 10.43 -8.47 3.27
C ASP A 127 10.15 -9.63 4.24
N LEU A 128 9.79 -10.79 3.68
CA LEU A 128 9.55 -12.02 4.46
C LEU A 128 10.84 -12.55 5.10
N LYS A 129 11.97 -12.45 4.38
CA LYS A 129 13.27 -12.84 4.93
C LYS A 129 13.70 -11.90 6.05
N ILE A 130 13.48 -10.60 5.95
CA ILE A 130 13.79 -9.62 7.01
C ILE A 130 12.92 -9.90 8.23
N LEU A 131 11.61 -10.12 8.07
CA LEU A 131 10.72 -10.50 9.16
C LEU A 131 11.24 -11.73 9.92
N LYS A 132 11.70 -12.73 9.18
CA LYS A 132 12.25 -13.95 9.76
C LYS A 132 13.62 -13.77 10.41
N GLU A 133 14.59 -13.20 9.69
CA GLU A 133 15.99 -13.15 10.13
C GLU A 133 16.25 -12.04 11.15
N VAL A 134 15.57 -10.90 11.03
CA VAL A 134 15.77 -9.74 11.92
C VAL A 134 14.80 -9.76 13.09
N PHE A 135 13.54 -10.13 12.84
CA PHE A 135 12.47 -10.08 13.86
C PHE A 135 12.03 -11.44 14.37
N THR A 136 12.60 -12.55 13.87
CA THR A 136 12.27 -13.93 14.28
C THR A 136 10.81 -14.32 14.04
N LEU A 137 10.11 -13.62 13.14
CA LEU A 137 8.72 -13.88 12.78
C LEU A 137 8.66 -14.69 11.48
N GLU A 138 7.89 -15.77 11.49
CA GLU A 138 7.55 -16.45 10.23
C GLU A 138 6.69 -15.55 9.33
N PRO A 139 6.69 -15.77 8.01
CA PRO A 139 5.85 -15.02 7.08
C PRO A 139 4.39 -14.90 7.54
N GLY A 140 3.87 -13.67 7.60
CA GLY A 140 2.53 -13.38 8.10
C GLY A 140 2.39 -13.42 9.63
N GLY A 141 3.48 -13.59 10.38
CA GLY A 141 3.48 -13.72 11.84
C GLY A 141 3.40 -12.40 12.62
N TYR A 142 3.22 -11.25 11.97
CA TYR A 142 3.00 -9.98 12.67
C TYR A 142 1.53 -9.82 13.10
N ASN A 143 1.31 -9.11 14.20
CA ASN A 143 -0.04 -8.89 14.74
C ASN A 143 -0.81 -7.88 13.89
N ARG A 144 -1.80 -8.37 13.15
CA ARG A 144 -2.72 -7.57 12.31
C ARG A 144 -3.70 -6.69 13.08
N ASP A 145 -3.85 -6.97 14.36
CA ASP A 145 -4.65 -6.24 15.34
C ASP A 145 -3.78 -6.10 16.60
N ASN A 146 -3.50 -4.87 17.02
CA ASN A 146 -2.60 -4.59 18.12
C ASN A 146 -2.92 -3.25 18.80
N ALA A 147 -2.15 -2.88 19.82
CA ALA A 147 -2.39 -1.66 20.60
C ALA A 147 -2.23 -0.34 19.84
N PHE A 148 -1.68 -0.37 18.62
CA PHE A 148 -1.42 0.81 17.81
C PHE A 148 -2.43 0.96 16.68
N TRP A 149 -2.68 -0.10 15.92
CA TRP A 149 -3.55 -0.05 14.74
C TRP A 149 -4.24 -1.37 14.44
N HIS A 150 -5.28 -1.27 13.60
CA HIS A 150 -5.95 -2.40 12.96
C HIS A 150 -5.64 -2.41 11.46
N SER A 151 -5.27 -3.58 10.92
CA SER A 151 -4.99 -3.76 9.50
C SER A 151 -6.11 -4.48 8.77
N HIS A 152 -6.36 -4.08 7.52
CA HIS A 152 -7.49 -4.55 6.74
C HIS A 152 -7.08 -4.93 5.32
N SER A 153 -7.41 -6.15 4.91
CA SER A 153 -7.19 -6.64 3.54
C SER A 153 -8.41 -6.30 2.67
N ILE A 154 -8.22 -5.45 1.66
CA ILE A 154 -9.28 -5.03 0.74
C ILE A 154 -9.92 -6.23 0.03
N PRO A 155 -9.17 -7.20 -0.55
CA PRO A 155 -9.78 -8.38 -1.17
C PRO A 155 -10.64 -9.21 -0.20
N LYS A 156 -10.19 -9.38 1.05
CA LYS A 156 -10.98 -10.12 2.06
C LYS A 156 -12.26 -9.40 2.44
N MET A 157 -12.20 -8.08 2.58
CA MET A 157 -13.39 -7.27 2.83
C MET A 157 -14.38 -7.36 1.66
N VAL A 158 -13.91 -7.20 0.41
CA VAL A 158 -14.74 -7.37 -0.79
C VAL A 158 -15.37 -8.77 -0.85
N ALA A 159 -14.63 -9.82 -0.50
CA ALA A 159 -15.15 -11.19 -0.49
C ALA A 159 -16.29 -11.42 0.51
N SER A 160 -16.37 -10.62 1.58
CA SER A 160 -17.43 -10.67 2.59
C SER A 160 -18.69 -9.87 2.23
N LEU A 161 -18.69 -9.13 1.12
CA LEU A 161 -19.86 -8.38 0.66
C LEU A 161 -20.95 -9.29 0.06
N PRO A 162 -22.21 -8.81 -0.01
CA PRO A 162 -23.28 -9.47 -0.75
C PRO A 162 -22.90 -9.70 -2.22
N ASP A 163 -23.47 -10.74 -2.84
CA ASP A 163 -23.07 -11.24 -4.17
C ASP A 163 -22.98 -10.15 -5.26
N ALA A 164 -23.94 -9.21 -5.27
CA ALA A 164 -23.97 -8.14 -6.26
C ALA A 164 -22.76 -7.19 -6.16
N ASP A 165 -22.44 -6.73 -4.94
CA ASP A 165 -21.32 -5.83 -4.69
C ASP A 165 -19.98 -6.55 -4.75
N ARG A 166 -19.90 -7.78 -4.22
CA ARG A 166 -18.71 -8.62 -4.34
C ARG A 166 -18.34 -8.87 -5.80
N SER A 167 -19.31 -9.19 -6.66
CA SER A 167 -19.06 -9.41 -8.09
C SER A 167 -18.61 -8.13 -8.80
N ARG A 168 -19.24 -6.99 -8.47
CA ARG A 168 -18.91 -5.69 -9.08
C ARG A 168 -17.51 -5.21 -8.68
N LEU A 169 -17.19 -5.20 -7.39
CA LEU A 169 -15.88 -4.77 -6.91
C LEU A 169 -14.79 -5.81 -7.22
N GLY A 170 -15.11 -7.10 -7.21
CA GLY A 170 -14.19 -8.16 -7.61
C GLY A 170 -13.64 -7.96 -9.02
N LYS A 171 -14.50 -7.62 -10.00
CA LYS A 171 -14.05 -7.30 -11.37
C LYS A 171 -13.08 -6.11 -11.43
N ARG A 172 -13.26 -5.12 -10.54
CA ARG A 172 -12.34 -3.98 -10.45
C ARG A 172 -10.99 -4.42 -9.88
N LEU A 173 -11.00 -5.24 -8.83
CA LEU A 173 -9.77 -5.83 -8.28
C LEU A 173 -9.03 -6.65 -9.33
N ASP A 174 -9.72 -7.50 -10.09
CA ASP A 174 -9.12 -8.30 -11.17
C ASP A 174 -8.45 -7.41 -12.23
N ALA A 175 -9.08 -6.29 -12.59
CA ALA A 175 -8.51 -5.32 -13.53
C ALA A 175 -7.28 -4.61 -12.96
N ILE A 176 -7.31 -4.22 -11.68
CA ILE A 176 -6.15 -3.64 -10.98
C ILE A 176 -5.00 -4.64 -10.93
N PHE A 177 -5.27 -5.90 -10.59
CA PHE A 177 -4.26 -6.96 -10.54
C PHE A 177 -3.58 -7.15 -11.90
N ALA A 178 -4.35 -7.20 -12.99
CA ALA A 178 -3.81 -7.29 -14.34
C ALA A 178 -2.91 -6.08 -14.71
N GLN A 179 -3.25 -4.88 -14.24
CA GLN A 179 -2.40 -3.69 -14.44
C GLN A 179 -1.09 -3.79 -13.66
N TYR A 180 -1.14 -4.21 -12.39
CA TYR A 180 0.05 -4.40 -11.57
C TYR A 180 0.96 -5.51 -12.11
N ASP A 181 0.41 -6.56 -12.71
CA ASP A 181 1.20 -7.59 -13.41
C ASP A 181 2.00 -7.00 -14.58
N GLU A 182 1.41 -6.06 -15.35
CA GLU A 182 2.10 -5.40 -16.45
C GLU A 182 3.17 -4.41 -15.96
N LEU A 183 2.88 -3.66 -14.89
CA LEU A 183 3.85 -2.79 -14.24
C LEU A 183 5.03 -3.60 -13.70
N SER A 184 4.76 -4.74 -13.07
CA SER A 184 5.78 -5.65 -12.56
C SER A 184 6.67 -6.17 -13.70
N ARG A 185 6.07 -6.62 -14.81
CA ARG A 185 6.85 -7.03 -16.00
C ARG A 185 7.75 -5.92 -16.52
N THR A 186 7.23 -4.69 -16.59
CA THR A 186 7.99 -3.52 -17.04
C THR A 186 9.18 -3.24 -16.12
N TYR A 187 8.96 -3.21 -14.81
CA TYR A 187 10.02 -3.02 -13.81
C TYR A 187 11.09 -4.14 -13.88
N GLN A 188 10.67 -5.40 -13.93
CA GLN A 188 11.59 -6.54 -13.96
C GLN A 188 12.43 -6.57 -15.25
N ALA A 189 11.94 -6.02 -16.36
CA ALA A 189 12.70 -5.92 -17.60
C ALA A 189 13.78 -4.82 -17.57
N SER A 190 13.68 -3.83 -16.67
CA SER A 190 14.60 -2.68 -16.59
C SER A 190 15.50 -2.66 -15.35
N LYS A 191 15.24 -3.52 -14.36
CA LYS A 191 15.92 -3.47 -13.04
C LYS A 191 17.42 -3.75 -13.05
N ASP A 192 17.96 -4.44 -14.05
CA ASP A 192 19.40 -4.79 -14.06
C ASP A 192 20.33 -3.56 -14.27
N GLY A 193 19.75 -2.38 -14.56
CA GLY A 193 20.47 -1.13 -14.79
C GLY A 193 20.63 -0.21 -13.57
N ASN A 194 20.07 -0.54 -12.40
CA ASN A 194 20.04 0.36 -11.25
C ASN A 194 20.90 -0.15 -10.07
N ALA A 195 21.44 0.78 -9.26
CA ALA A 195 22.34 0.49 -8.14
C ALA A 195 21.58 0.22 -6.82
N ILE A 196 20.34 -0.25 -6.91
CA ILE A 196 19.47 -0.44 -5.76
C ILE A 196 19.96 -1.66 -4.94
N PRO A 197 20.22 -1.51 -3.63
CA PRO A 197 20.60 -2.63 -2.79
C PRO A 197 19.52 -3.72 -2.77
N LEU A 198 19.94 -4.99 -2.76
CA LEU A 198 19.05 -6.15 -2.70
C LEU A 198 18.12 -6.31 -3.94
N ASN A 199 18.53 -5.82 -5.11
CA ASN A 199 17.93 -6.20 -6.40
C ASN A 199 18.44 -7.55 -6.94
#